data_AF-A0A532D6U4-F1
#
_entry.id   AF-A0A532D6U4-F1
#
_cell.length_a   1.000
_cell.length_b   1.000
_cell.length_c   1.000
_cell.angle_alpha   90.00
_cell.angle_beta   90.00
_cell.angle_gamma   90.00
#
_symmetry.space_group_name_H-M   'P 1'
#
loop_
_entity.id
_entity.type
_entity.pdbx_description
1 polymer ?
#
loop_
_entity_poly.entity_id
_entity_poly.type
_entity_poly.pdbx_seq_one_letter_code
_entity_poly.pdbx_strand_id
1 'polypeptide(L)'
;MNPILVESTYCHLWTDALHVRQLSREAPNRWDRGTYVRLCVVLAWTALEIACQEALNAPDIGYSFKANLDRAVADKSLNPLDWSQGVWQEVRRIQELRKSYVHKFASLADMFPESSVADDVIAVVRAAIGSIFDHASVTRPDWIDFDQSRGWAGRSGISDSATATLISAGTSLDDPTAVRICFVADGAEHLSSVHPQGFSYGSEVDRLVRAVSIPISAVWVYEGKTLARELLVHMRGNG
;
A
#
# COMPACT_ATOMS: atom_id res chain seq x y z
N MET A 1 8.49 1.30 -12.69
CA MET A 1 8.04 0.46 -11.56
C MET A 1 6.53 0.62 -11.49
N ASN A 2 5.76 -0.46 -11.29
CA ASN A 2 4.30 -0.41 -11.41
C ASN A 2 3.67 0.26 -10.16
N PRO A 3 2.54 0.98 -10.32
CA PRO A 3 1.73 1.44 -9.19
C PRO A 3 1.25 0.26 -8.36
N ILE A 4 1.02 0.48 -7.07
CA ILE A 4 0.40 -0.54 -6.22
C ILE A 4 -1.11 -0.41 -6.29
N LEU A 5 -1.78 -1.55 -6.43
CA LEU A 5 -3.20 -1.68 -6.16
C LEU A 5 -3.43 -1.80 -4.65
N VAL A 6 -4.21 -0.89 -4.08
CA VAL A 6 -4.59 -0.91 -2.67
C VAL A 6 -5.80 -1.82 -2.50
N GLU A 7 -5.55 -3.08 -2.20
CA GLU A 7 -6.58 -4.13 -2.11
C GLU A 7 -7.17 -4.31 -0.70
N SER A 8 -6.59 -3.63 0.30
CA SER A 8 -7.01 -3.76 1.70
C SER A 8 -6.72 -2.51 2.54
N THR A 9 -7.40 -2.40 3.68
CA THR A 9 -7.21 -1.29 4.64
C THR A 9 -5.78 -1.24 5.20
N TYR A 10 -5.16 -2.40 5.46
CA TYR A 10 -3.80 -2.45 6.00
C TYR A 10 -2.74 -2.19 4.94
N CYS A 11 -2.97 -2.55 3.67
CA CYS A 11 -2.15 -2.09 2.56
C CYS A 11 -2.19 -0.56 2.46
N HIS A 12 -3.37 0.05 2.64
CA HIS A 12 -3.49 1.51 2.68
C HIS A 12 -2.66 2.12 3.81
N LEU A 13 -2.82 1.64 5.06
CA LEU A 13 -2.08 2.11 6.23
C LEU A 13 -0.56 1.93 6.08
N TRP A 14 -0.12 0.82 5.49
CA TRP A 14 1.28 0.58 5.17
C TRP A 14 1.82 1.63 4.20
N THR A 15 1.12 1.87 3.09
CA THR A 15 1.54 2.88 2.12
C THR A 15 1.51 4.30 2.69
N ASP A 16 0.61 4.60 3.63
CA ASP A 16 0.60 5.87 4.37
C ASP A 16 1.84 6.00 5.26
N ALA A 17 2.21 4.92 5.96
CA ALA A 17 3.44 4.89 6.76
C ALA A 17 4.68 5.18 5.92
N LEU A 18 4.80 4.57 4.73
CA LEU A 18 5.88 4.82 3.79
C LEU A 18 5.90 6.27 3.28
N HIS A 19 4.72 6.85 3.06
CA HIS A 19 4.59 8.23 2.65
C HIS A 19 5.05 9.19 3.72
N VAL A 20 4.57 9.05 4.96
CA VAL A 20 5.01 9.94 6.05
C VAL A 20 6.49 9.72 6.41
N ARG A 21 7.03 8.50 6.25
CA ARG A 21 8.49 8.28 6.33
C ARG A 21 9.22 9.16 5.31
N GLN A 22 8.77 9.17 4.05
CA GLN A 22 9.40 10.00 3.03
C GLN A 22 9.25 11.49 3.34
N LEU A 23 8.08 11.96 3.78
CA LEU A 23 7.88 13.33 4.23
C LEU A 23 8.82 13.70 5.39
N SER A 24 9.10 12.77 6.30
CA SER A 24 10.03 13.01 7.42
C SER A 24 11.47 13.27 6.97
N ARG A 25 11.90 12.63 5.87
CA ARG A 25 13.23 12.85 5.26
C ARG A 25 13.32 14.20 4.56
N GLU A 26 12.20 14.67 4.01
CA GLU A 26 12.13 15.92 3.25
C GLU A 26 11.79 17.15 4.09
N ALA A 27 11.30 16.94 5.32
CA ALA A 27 10.82 18.00 6.19
C ALA A 27 11.93 19.01 6.53
N PRO A 28 11.73 20.31 6.23
CA PRO A 28 12.77 21.33 6.39
C PRO A 28 12.98 21.74 7.85
N ASN A 29 12.01 21.46 8.72
CA ASN A 29 12.05 21.81 10.13
C ASN A 29 11.82 20.59 11.02
N ARG A 30 12.31 20.68 12.26
CA ARG A 30 12.22 19.59 13.23
C ARG A 30 10.79 19.24 13.65
N TRP A 31 9.86 20.21 13.57
CA TRP A 31 8.49 20.03 14.03
C TRP A 31 7.71 19.11 13.09
N ASP A 32 7.76 19.40 11.80
CA ASP A 32 7.14 18.60 10.76
C ASP A 32 7.80 17.23 10.68
N ARG A 33 9.14 17.18 10.70
CA ARG A 33 9.90 15.92 10.74
C ARG A 33 9.46 15.03 11.90
N GLY A 34 9.49 15.56 13.13
CA GLY A 34 9.07 14.79 14.31
C GLY A 34 7.62 14.33 14.21
N THR A 35 6.73 15.17 13.68
CA THR A 35 5.32 14.81 13.45
C THR A 35 5.19 13.65 12.47
N TYR A 36 5.87 13.72 11.34
CA TYR A 36 5.83 12.66 10.33
C TYR A 36 6.46 11.35 10.81
N VAL A 37 7.54 11.42 11.59
CA VAL A 37 8.13 10.22 12.21
C VAL A 37 7.13 9.58 13.18
N ARG A 38 6.52 10.35 14.09
CA ARG A 38 5.53 9.80 15.03
C ARG A 38 4.33 9.18 14.32
N LEU A 39 3.83 9.83 13.26
CA LEU A 39 2.78 9.28 12.41
C LEU A 39 3.22 7.99 11.73
N CYS A 40 4.45 7.93 11.21
CA CYS A 40 5.03 6.73 10.62
C CYS A 40 5.00 5.56 11.62
N VAL A 41 5.43 5.80 12.85
CA VAL A 41 5.46 4.76 13.90
C VAL A 41 4.06 4.25 14.21
N VAL A 42 3.09 5.15 14.35
CA VAL A 42 1.70 4.76 14.64
C VAL A 42 1.09 3.97 13.48
N LEU A 43 1.23 4.45 12.25
CA LEU A 43 0.66 3.81 11.06
C LEU A 43 1.30 2.46 10.77
N ALA A 44 2.63 2.36 10.84
CA ALA A 44 3.35 1.11 10.63
C ALA A 44 2.98 0.06 11.70
N TRP A 45 2.86 0.48 12.96
CA TRP A 45 2.40 -0.41 14.03
C TRP A 45 0.98 -0.91 13.79
N THR A 46 0.05 -0.04 13.42
CA THR A 46 -1.33 -0.45 13.10
C THR A 46 -1.36 -1.43 11.92
N ALA A 47 -0.53 -1.22 10.90
CA ALA A 47 -0.40 -2.16 9.78
C ALA A 47 0.13 -3.53 10.26
N LEU A 48 1.11 -3.57 11.18
CA LEU A 48 1.60 -4.80 11.81
C LEU A 48 0.49 -5.53 12.57
N GLU A 49 -0.29 -4.81 13.37
CA GLU A 49 -1.40 -5.38 14.15
C GLU A 49 -2.39 -6.10 13.24
N ILE A 50 -2.84 -5.43 12.17
CA ILE A 50 -3.81 -5.99 11.24
C ILE A 50 -3.21 -7.15 10.43
N ALA A 51 -1.95 -7.03 10.00
CA ALA A 51 -1.24 -8.12 9.34
C ALA A 51 -1.16 -9.39 10.20
N CYS A 52 -0.92 -9.24 11.52
CA CYS A 52 -0.96 -10.36 12.44
C CYS A 52 -2.37 -10.95 12.60
N GLN A 53 -3.40 -10.08 12.65
CA GLN A 53 -4.80 -10.51 12.68
C GLN A 53 -5.16 -11.35 11.46
N GLU A 54 -4.71 -10.93 10.28
CA GLU A 54 -4.96 -11.63 9.02
C GLU A 54 -4.18 -12.95 8.94
N ALA A 55 -2.86 -12.91 9.16
CA ALA A 55 -2.01 -14.10 9.08
C ALA A 55 -2.47 -15.21 10.04
N LEU A 56 -2.96 -14.82 11.21
CA LEU A 56 -3.46 -15.74 12.23
C LEU A 56 -4.98 -15.88 12.25
N ASN A 57 -5.72 -15.24 11.33
CA ASN A 57 -7.19 -15.19 11.33
C ASN A 57 -7.79 -14.93 12.74
N ALA A 58 -7.23 -13.94 13.45
CA ALA A 58 -7.53 -13.66 14.86
C ALA A 58 -7.75 -12.14 15.07
N PRO A 59 -9.01 -11.65 15.04
CA PRO A 59 -9.31 -10.22 15.00
C PRO A 59 -8.93 -9.45 16.28
N ASP A 60 -8.80 -10.12 17.42
CA ASP A 60 -8.62 -9.45 18.71
C ASP A 60 -7.15 -9.16 19.10
N ILE A 61 -6.20 -9.28 18.16
CA ILE A 61 -4.76 -9.12 18.48
C ILE A 61 -4.38 -7.70 18.96
N GLY A 62 -5.03 -6.64 18.49
CA GLY A 62 -4.56 -5.26 18.74
C GLY A 62 -4.45 -4.84 20.23
N TYR A 63 -5.41 -5.23 21.08
CA TYR A 63 -5.32 -4.92 22.51
C TYR A 63 -4.32 -5.84 23.21
N SER A 64 -3.47 -5.32 24.12
CA SER A 64 -2.44 -6.13 24.79
C SER A 64 -1.61 -6.98 23.80
N PHE A 65 -1.24 -6.36 22.68
CA PHE A 65 -0.67 -6.97 21.46
C PHE A 65 0.11 -8.27 21.68
N LYS A 66 1.20 -8.22 22.45
CA LYS A 66 2.06 -9.38 22.71
C LYS A 66 1.27 -10.58 23.26
N ALA A 67 0.47 -10.37 24.31
CA ALA A 67 -0.27 -11.45 24.97
C ALA A 67 -1.33 -12.05 24.05
N ASN A 68 -1.99 -11.21 23.24
CA ASN A 68 -3.01 -11.68 22.30
C ASN A 68 -2.40 -12.37 21.08
N LEU A 69 -1.24 -11.89 20.62
CA LEU A 69 -0.48 -12.54 19.56
C LEU A 69 0.03 -13.92 19.99
N ASP A 70 0.63 -14.03 21.17
CA ASP A 70 1.10 -15.31 21.71
C ASP A 70 -0.05 -16.33 21.85
N ARG A 71 -1.21 -15.84 22.30
CA ARG A 71 -2.42 -16.67 22.40
C ARG A 71 -2.91 -17.12 21.01
N ALA A 72 -2.98 -16.22 20.03
CA ALA A 72 -3.39 -16.57 18.67
C ALA A 72 -2.43 -17.56 18.00
N VAL A 73 -1.12 -17.44 18.25
CA VAL A 73 -0.09 -18.40 17.81
C VAL A 73 -0.32 -19.76 18.46
N ALA A 74 -0.56 -19.79 19.78
CA ALA A 74 -0.82 -21.02 20.52
C ALA A 74 -2.14 -21.72 20.09
N ASP A 75 -3.20 -20.95 19.84
CA ASP A 75 -4.51 -21.46 19.38
C ASP A 75 -4.39 -22.16 18.01
N LYS A 76 -3.41 -21.76 17.20
CA LYS A 76 -3.06 -22.42 15.93
C LYS A 76 -2.02 -23.55 16.06
N SER A 77 -1.62 -23.89 17.29
CA SER A 77 -0.56 -24.90 17.56
C SER A 77 0.76 -24.59 16.87
N LEU A 78 1.07 -23.31 16.66
CA LEU A 78 2.34 -22.85 16.12
C LEU A 78 3.39 -22.73 17.23
N ASN A 79 4.66 -22.76 16.85
CA ASN A 79 5.75 -22.59 17.83
C ASN A 79 5.70 -21.18 18.44
N PRO A 80 6.00 -21.00 19.74
CA PRO A 80 6.02 -19.67 20.33
C PRO A 80 6.99 -18.71 19.62
N LEU A 81 6.58 -17.45 19.49
CA LEU A 81 7.45 -16.39 18.98
C LEU A 81 8.57 -16.09 20.00
N ASP A 82 9.81 -15.98 19.53
CA ASP A 82 10.93 -15.62 20.39
C ASP A 82 11.05 -14.10 20.54
N TRP A 83 10.52 -13.61 21.64
CA TRP A 83 10.55 -12.19 21.97
C TRP A 83 11.86 -11.68 22.60
N SER A 84 12.83 -12.56 22.84
CA SER A 84 14.09 -12.23 23.50
C SER A 84 15.21 -11.85 22.53
N GLN A 85 15.05 -12.21 21.26
CA GLN A 85 16.02 -11.96 20.19
C GLN A 85 15.33 -11.77 18.83
N GLY A 86 16.09 -11.28 17.85
CA GLY A 86 15.63 -11.18 16.46
C GLY A 86 14.50 -10.18 16.25
N VAL A 87 13.70 -10.41 15.20
CA VAL A 87 12.68 -9.43 14.75
C VAL A 87 11.63 -9.11 15.82
N TRP A 88 11.23 -10.09 16.64
CA TRP A 88 10.21 -9.90 17.66
C TRP A 88 10.74 -9.16 18.90
N GLN A 89 12.04 -9.23 19.18
CA GLN A 89 12.69 -8.32 20.15
C GLN A 89 12.61 -6.87 19.67
N GLU A 90 12.90 -6.63 18.39
CA GLU A 90 12.80 -5.29 17.78
C GLU A 90 11.35 -4.77 17.75
N VAL A 91 10.37 -5.64 17.51
CA VAL A 91 8.94 -5.30 17.64
C VAL A 91 8.60 -4.80 19.04
N ARG A 92 9.15 -5.40 20.11
CA ARG A 92 8.95 -4.88 21.48
C ARG A 92 9.52 -3.48 21.65
N ARG A 93 10.71 -3.21 21.08
CA ARG A 93 11.30 -1.88 21.12
C ARG A 93 10.39 -0.86 20.43
N ILE A 94 9.83 -1.21 19.27
CA ILE A 94 8.86 -0.35 18.56
C ILE A 94 7.57 -0.17 19.35
N GLN A 95 7.11 -1.20 20.05
CA GLN A 95 5.94 -1.11 20.92
C GLN A 95 6.14 -0.04 22.00
N GLU A 96 7.30 -0.05 22.67
CA GLU A 96 7.63 0.95 23.70
C GLU A 96 7.82 2.35 23.09
N LEU A 97 8.44 2.44 21.91
CA LEU A 97 8.57 3.68 21.17
C LEU A 97 7.20 4.28 20.81
N ARG A 98 6.26 3.46 20.30
CA ARG A 98 4.90 3.91 20.01
C ARG A 98 4.20 4.38 21.28
N LYS A 99 4.32 3.62 22.37
CA LYS A 99 3.71 3.98 23.66
C LYS A 99 4.18 5.35 24.15
N SER A 100 5.45 5.71 23.97
CA SER A 100 5.94 7.04 24.36
C SER A 100 5.25 8.16 23.56
N TYR A 101 4.93 7.93 22.29
CA TYR A 101 4.26 8.93 21.44
C TYR A 101 2.75 9.05 21.65
N VAL A 102 2.06 7.97 22.02
CA VAL A 102 0.58 7.95 22.15
C VAL A 102 0.07 8.10 23.59
N HIS A 103 0.96 8.01 24.58
CA HIS A 103 0.63 8.18 26.00
C HIS A 103 1.44 9.30 26.64
N LYS A 104 1.02 9.76 27.82
CA LYS A 104 1.57 10.93 28.54
C LYS A 104 2.98 10.72 29.12
N PHE A 105 3.79 9.82 28.57
CA PHE A 105 5.10 9.44 29.10
C PHE A 105 6.27 10.09 28.36
N ALA A 106 6.06 10.64 27.16
CA ALA A 106 7.10 11.36 26.44
C ALA A 106 7.44 12.71 27.10
N SER A 107 8.74 12.99 27.20
CA SER A 107 9.22 14.34 27.40
C SER A 107 9.04 15.16 26.12
N LEU A 108 9.12 16.50 26.23
CA LEU A 108 9.08 17.36 25.05
C LEU A 108 10.21 17.05 24.06
N ALA A 109 11.38 16.57 24.53
CA ALA A 109 12.49 16.20 23.66
C ALA A 109 12.17 14.96 22.81
N ASP A 110 11.43 13.99 23.37
CA ASP A 110 10.99 12.78 22.66
C ASP A 110 9.99 13.09 21.52
N MET A 111 9.45 14.31 21.50
CA MET A 111 8.55 14.80 20.45
C MET A 111 9.31 15.36 19.22
N PHE A 112 10.62 15.17 19.11
CA PHE A 112 11.39 15.57 17.92
C PHE A 112 12.34 14.46 17.43
N PRO A 113 11.83 13.25 17.16
CA PRO A 113 12.68 12.17 16.65
C PRO A 113 13.24 12.48 15.26
N GLU A 114 14.42 11.93 15.00
CA GLU A 114 15.10 12.00 13.71
C GLU A 114 14.42 11.10 12.66
N SER A 115 14.57 11.45 11.37
CA SER A 115 13.96 10.68 10.26
C SER A 115 14.45 9.22 10.21
N SER A 116 15.67 8.95 10.69
CA SER A 116 16.22 7.60 10.80
C SER A 116 15.38 6.67 11.67
N VAL A 117 14.60 7.20 12.62
CA VAL A 117 13.67 6.40 13.44
C VAL A 117 12.54 5.85 12.58
N ALA A 118 12.01 6.64 11.63
CA ALA A 118 10.98 6.16 10.71
C ALA A 118 11.53 5.09 9.75
N ASP A 119 12.79 5.24 9.30
CA ASP A 119 13.46 4.26 8.45
C ASP A 119 13.63 2.91 9.16
N ASP A 120 14.14 2.94 10.38
CA ASP A 120 14.31 1.78 11.25
C ASP A 120 12.97 1.08 11.53
N VAL A 121 11.93 1.85 11.87
CA VAL A 121 10.58 1.30 12.14
C VAL A 121 10.00 0.61 10.90
N ILE A 122 10.08 1.22 9.72
CA ILE A 122 9.61 0.56 8.49
C ILE A 122 10.37 -0.74 8.22
N ALA A 123 11.69 -0.75 8.39
CA ALA A 123 12.50 -1.94 8.16
C ALA A 123 12.10 -3.10 9.09
N VAL A 124 11.99 -2.82 10.40
CA VAL A 124 11.60 -3.83 11.39
C VAL A 124 10.16 -4.30 11.20
N VAL A 125 9.22 -3.38 10.97
CA VAL A 125 7.81 -3.75 10.77
C VAL A 125 7.64 -4.59 9.51
N ARG A 126 8.32 -4.23 8.40
CA ARG A 126 8.32 -5.04 7.17
C ARG A 126 8.80 -6.46 7.46
N ALA A 127 9.92 -6.59 8.17
CA ALA A 127 10.47 -7.89 8.54
C ALA A 127 9.52 -8.67 9.47
N ALA A 128 8.84 -8.01 10.41
CA ALA A 128 7.91 -8.65 11.33
C ALA A 128 6.63 -9.14 10.62
N ILE A 129 6.10 -8.34 9.69
CA ILE A 129 4.98 -8.76 8.83
C ILE A 129 5.41 -9.99 8.01
N GLY A 130 6.56 -9.94 7.32
CA GLY A 130 7.06 -11.12 6.59
C GLY A 130 7.21 -12.35 7.50
N SER A 131 7.78 -12.15 8.69
CA SER A 131 8.00 -13.22 9.68
C SER A 131 6.70 -13.85 10.17
N ILE A 132 5.61 -13.10 10.40
CA ILE A 132 4.37 -13.70 10.90
C ILE A 132 3.65 -14.50 9.82
N PHE A 133 3.67 -14.03 8.57
CA PHE A 133 3.10 -14.76 7.44
C PHE A 133 3.85 -16.07 7.18
N ASP A 134 5.18 -16.05 7.20
CA ASP A 134 6.00 -17.27 7.13
C ASP A 134 5.68 -18.24 8.25
N HIS A 135 5.63 -17.71 9.48
CA HIS A 135 5.41 -18.50 10.67
C HIS A 135 4.04 -19.19 10.65
N ALA A 136 3.02 -18.51 10.15
CA ALA A 136 1.68 -19.05 9.94
C ALA A 136 1.54 -19.86 8.64
N SER A 137 2.61 -20.00 7.83
CA SER A 137 2.61 -20.71 6.55
C SER A 137 1.52 -20.24 5.56
N VAL A 138 1.25 -18.93 5.56
CA VAL A 138 0.32 -18.27 4.64
C VAL A 138 1.09 -17.40 3.65
N THR A 139 0.54 -17.26 2.44
CA THR A 139 1.15 -16.46 1.37
C THR A 139 1.37 -15.03 1.85
N ARG A 140 2.62 -14.57 1.77
CA ARG A 140 2.94 -13.17 2.05
C ARG A 140 2.26 -12.27 1.01
N PRO A 141 1.66 -11.15 1.42
CA PRO A 141 1.12 -10.21 0.46
C PRO A 141 2.21 -9.42 -0.25
N ASP A 142 2.05 -9.23 -1.57
CA ASP A 142 3.03 -8.60 -2.45
C ASP A 142 3.34 -7.13 -2.09
N TRP A 143 2.40 -6.43 -1.43
CA TRP A 143 2.56 -5.02 -1.07
C TRP A 143 3.61 -4.78 0.03
N ILE A 144 4.05 -5.82 0.76
CA ILE A 144 5.08 -5.70 1.82
C ILE A 144 6.41 -5.22 1.24
N ASP A 145 6.74 -5.70 0.05
CA ASP A 145 8.01 -5.42 -0.64
C ASP A 145 8.05 -4.01 -1.25
N PHE A 146 6.91 -3.33 -1.26
CA PHE A 146 6.89 -1.94 -1.67
C PHE A 146 7.55 -1.05 -0.61
N ASP A 147 8.47 -0.21 -1.09
CA ASP A 147 9.29 0.66 -0.23
C ASP A 147 9.38 2.10 -0.73
N GLN A 148 8.70 2.47 -1.81
CA GLN A 148 8.87 3.78 -2.41
C GLN A 148 7.70 4.70 -2.07
N SER A 149 7.94 6.01 -1.99
CA SER A 149 6.90 7.02 -1.93
C SER A 149 7.44 8.32 -2.51
N ARG A 150 6.60 9.10 -3.20
CA ARG A 150 6.99 10.38 -3.81
C ARG A 150 7.24 11.50 -2.81
N GLY A 151 6.92 11.31 -1.52
CA GLY A 151 6.95 12.41 -0.56
C GLY A 151 6.08 13.57 -1.03
N TRP A 152 6.58 14.79 -0.97
CA TRP A 152 5.90 15.93 -1.60
C TRP A 152 5.95 15.79 -3.12
N ALA A 153 4.79 15.62 -3.76
CA ALA A 153 4.62 15.42 -5.21
C ALA A 153 5.14 16.56 -6.13
N GLY A 154 5.93 17.51 -5.63
CA GLY A 154 6.36 18.73 -6.31
C GLY A 154 7.85 18.84 -6.68
N ARG A 155 8.66 17.76 -6.57
CA ARG A 155 10.11 17.82 -6.92
C ARG A 155 10.54 17.01 -8.14
N SER A 156 9.65 16.30 -8.82
CA SER A 156 9.98 15.61 -10.08
C SER A 156 9.15 16.17 -11.23
N GLY A 157 9.82 16.48 -12.33
CA GLY A 157 9.28 17.21 -13.47
C GLY A 157 8.18 16.47 -14.23
N ILE A 158 7.56 17.24 -15.12
CA ILE A 158 6.54 16.85 -16.11
C ILE A 158 6.76 15.40 -16.58
N SER A 159 5.90 14.48 -16.12
CA SER A 159 5.84 13.13 -16.69
C SER A 159 4.88 13.16 -17.87
N ASP A 160 5.38 13.49 -19.06
CA ASP A 160 4.66 13.21 -20.31
C ASP A 160 4.60 11.69 -20.48
N SER A 161 3.51 11.06 -20.04
CA SER A 161 3.23 9.66 -20.36
C SER A 161 2.56 9.59 -21.73
N ALA A 162 3.29 9.17 -22.76
CA ALA A 162 2.69 8.85 -24.05
C ALA A 162 1.85 7.57 -23.92
N THR A 163 0.54 7.67 -24.11
CA THR A 163 -0.38 6.53 -24.09
C THR A 163 -0.48 5.92 -25.49
N ALA A 164 0.00 4.69 -25.67
CA ALA A 164 -0.21 3.96 -26.91
C ALA A 164 -1.60 3.29 -26.88
N THR A 165 -2.45 3.59 -27.86
CA THR A 165 -3.76 2.93 -28.03
C THR A 165 -3.62 1.67 -28.88
N LEU A 166 -4.13 0.54 -28.38
CA LEU A 166 -4.20 -0.72 -29.13
C LEU A 166 -5.51 -0.79 -29.93
N ILE A 167 -5.44 -1.06 -31.24
CA ILE A 167 -6.61 -1.28 -32.08
C ILE A 167 -6.58 -2.73 -32.57
N SER A 168 -7.60 -3.50 -32.21
CA SER A 168 -7.71 -4.90 -32.62
C SER A 168 -7.95 -5.04 -34.12
N ALA A 169 -7.43 -6.13 -34.70
CA ALA A 169 -7.54 -6.40 -36.12
C ALA A 169 -9.02 -6.46 -36.57
N GLY A 170 -9.35 -5.75 -37.65
CA GLY A 170 -10.73 -5.67 -38.16
C GLY A 170 -11.63 -4.65 -37.45
N THR A 171 -11.09 -3.83 -36.55
CA THR A 171 -11.82 -2.75 -35.87
C THR A 171 -11.23 -1.38 -36.21
N SER A 172 -12.08 -0.37 -36.28
CA SER A 172 -11.67 1.03 -36.47
C SER A 172 -11.95 1.84 -35.20
N LEU A 173 -11.12 2.87 -34.96
CA LEU A 173 -11.38 3.90 -33.95
C LEU A 173 -12.75 4.58 -34.15
N ASP A 174 -13.19 4.70 -35.39
CA ASP A 174 -14.43 5.37 -35.78
C ASP A 174 -15.67 4.46 -35.77
N ASP A 175 -15.51 3.17 -35.44
CA ASP A 175 -16.64 2.23 -35.41
C ASP A 175 -17.60 2.60 -34.25
N PRO A 176 -18.85 2.97 -34.53
CA PRO A 176 -19.81 3.38 -33.51
C PRO A 176 -20.29 2.21 -32.63
N THR A 177 -20.00 0.96 -33.01
CA THR A 177 -20.40 -0.26 -32.30
C THR A 177 -19.25 -0.93 -31.55
N ALA A 178 -18.03 -0.43 -31.71
CA ALA A 178 -16.85 -0.97 -31.07
C ALA A 178 -16.92 -0.87 -29.53
N VAL A 179 -16.27 -1.84 -28.88
CA VAL A 179 -15.99 -1.83 -27.46
C VAL A 179 -14.73 -1.00 -27.22
N ARG A 180 -14.83 0.08 -26.44
CA ARG A 180 -13.69 0.94 -26.08
C ARG A 180 -13.35 0.73 -24.61
N ILE A 181 -12.09 0.45 -24.32
CA ILE A 181 -11.59 0.36 -22.95
C ILE A 181 -10.69 1.57 -22.70
N CYS A 182 -11.08 2.37 -21.72
CA CYS A 182 -10.39 3.59 -21.30
C CYS A 182 -9.93 3.45 -19.85
N PHE A 183 -8.92 4.20 -19.45
CA PHE A 183 -8.57 4.39 -18.05
C PHE A 183 -8.60 5.86 -17.69
N VAL A 184 -8.83 6.17 -16.41
CA VAL A 184 -8.83 7.53 -15.88
C VAL A 184 -7.53 7.76 -15.10
N ALA A 185 -6.72 8.71 -15.53
CA ALA A 185 -5.52 9.16 -14.86
C ALA A 185 -5.59 10.68 -14.67
N ASP A 186 -5.22 11.17 -13.49
CA ASP A 186 -5.25 12.61 -13.16
C ASP A 186 -6.59 13.32 -13.48
N GLY A 187 -7.70 12.59 -13.35
CA GLY A 187 -9.05 13.08 -13.64
C GLY A 187 -9.41 13.17 -15.13
N ALA A 188 -8.51 12.77 -16.02
CA ALA A 188 -8.72 12.71 -17.47
C ALA A 188 -8.89 11.26 -17.96
N GLU A 189 -9.75 11.08 -18.95
CA GLU A 189 -9.96 9.79 -19.61
C GLU A 189 -8.94 9.59 -20.74
N HIS A 190 -8.33 8.40 -20.79
CA HIS A 190 -7.37 8.00 -21.81
C HIS A 190 -7.80 6.68 -22.45
N LEU A 191 -7.85 6.66 -23.78
CA LEU A 191 -8.20 5.46 -24.53
C LEU A 191 -7.05 4.45 -24.53
N SER A 192 -7.31 3.26 -23.98
CA SER A 192 -6.35 2.17 -23.93
C SER A 192 -6.46 1.26 -25.14
N SER A 193 -7.68 0.80 -25.45
CA SER A 193 -7.89 -0.15 -26.55
C SER A 193 -9.27 -0.09 -27.17
N VAL A 194 -9.35 -0.53 -28.44
CA VAL A 194 -10.59 -0.62 -29.23
C VAL A 194 -10.74 -2.03 -29.79
N HIS A 195 -11.91 -2.64 -29.55
CA HIS A 195 -12.23 -4.03 -29.88
C HIS A 195 -13.58 -4.13 -30.62
N PRO A 196 -13.82 -5.22 -31.39
CA PRO A 196 -15.08 -5.38 -32.11
C PRO A 196 -16.27 -5.58 -31.16
N GLN A 197 -17.49 -5.35 -31.67
CA GLN A 197 -18.73 -5.58 -30.92
C GLN A 197 -18.80 -7.03 -30.41
N GLY A 198 -19.21 -7.21 -29.15
CA GLY A 198 -19.31 -8.52 -28.51
C GLY A 198 -18.00 -9.05 -27.93
N PHE A 199 -16.91 -8.28 -27.97
CA PHE A 199 -15.66 -8.63 -27.31
C PHE A 199 -15.83 -8.79 -25.80
N SER A 200 -15.31 -9.88 -25.24
CA SER A 200 -15.27 -10.10 -23.78
C SER A 200 -14.08 -9.37 -23.17
N TYR A 201 -14.34 -8.26 -22.49
CA TYR A 201 -13.33 -7.33 -21.99
C TYR A 201 -12.77 -7.65 -20.60
N GLY A 202 -13.25 -8.71 -19.93
CA GLY A 202 -12.85 -9.01 -18.54
C GLY A 202 -11.35 -9.21 -18.37
N SER A 203 -10.75 -10.08 -19.19
CA SER A 203 -9.30 -10.35 -19.16
C SER A 203 -8.47 -9.13 -19.57
N GLU A 204 -8.98 -8.30 -20.46
CA GLU A 204 -8.28 -7.11 -20.95
C GLU A 204 -8.28 -5.98 -19.91
N VAL A 205 -9.37 -5.81 -19.17
CA VAL A 205 -9.44 -4.91 -18.01
C VAL A 205 -8.44 -5.36 -16.95
N ASP A 206 -8.42 -6.65 -16.61
CA ASP A 206 -7.48 -7.21 -15.63
C ASP A 206 -6.02 -7.05 -16.08
N ARG A 207 -5.75 -7.24 -17.38
CA ARG A 207 -4.42 -7.02 -17.97
C ARG A 207 -4.02 -5.55 -17.85
N LEU A 208 -4.93 -4.63 -18.17
CA LEU A 208 -4.67 -3.19 -18.10
C LEU A 208 -4.33 -2.74 -16.67
N VAL A 209 -5.10 -3.17 -15.68
CA VAL A 209 -4.85 -2.86 -14.26
C VAL A 209 -3.48 -3.35 -13.82
N ARG A 210 -3.02 -4.52 -14.28
CA ARG A 210 -1.70 -5.07 -13.93
C ARG A 210 -0.54 -4.44 -14.72
N ALA A 211 -0.80 -3.98 -15.93
CA ALA A 211 0.23 -3.51 -16.87
C ALA A 211 0.45 -2.00 -16.82
N VAL A 212 -0.51 -1.23 -16.30
CA VAL A 212 -0.40 0.22 -16.25
C VAL A 212 0.77 0.64 -15.34
N SER A 213 1.59 1.57 -15.80
CA SER A 213 2.77 2.07 -15.07
C SER A 213 2.52 3.39 -14.35
N ILE A 214 1.30 3.93 -14.47
CA ILE A 214 0.85 5.16 -13.83
C ILE A 214 -0.38 4.85 -12.96
N PRO A 215 -0.60 5.56 -11.84
CA PRO A 215 -1.83 5.43 -11.08
C PRO A 215 -3.04 5.77 -11.93
N ILE A 216 -4.05 4.90 -11.88
CA ILE A 216 -5.35 5.17 -12.46
C ILE A 216 -6.42 5.08 -11.37
N SER A 217 -7.46 5.90 -11.49
CA SER A 217 -8.58 5.92 -10.56
C SER A 217 -9.74 5.05 -11.03
N ALA A 218 -9.82 4.76 -12.34
CA ALA A 218 -10.85 3.92 -12.91
C ALA A 218 -10.42 3.30 -14.24
N VAL A 219 -11.08 2.19 -14.60
CA VAL A 219 -11.16 1.66 -15.96
C VAL A 219 -12.61 1.71 -16.40
N TRP A 220 -12.86 2.33 -17.53
CA TRP A 220 -14.19 2.48 -18.14
C TRP A 220 -14.26 1.67 -19.41
N VAL A 221 -15.34 0.91 -19.57
CA VAL A 221 -15.63 0.14 -20.79
C VAL A 221 -16.90 0.68 -21.41
N TYR A 222 -16.80 1.10 -22.67
CA TYR A 222 -17.93 1.56 -23.46
C TYR A 222 -18.28 0.53 -24.52
N GLU A 223 -19.58 0.25 -24.67
CA GLU A 223 -20.13 -0.44 -25.83
C GLU A 223 -20.81 0.60 -26.73
N GLY A 224 -20.15 0.96 -27.83
CA GLY A 224 -20.50 2.12 -28.63
C GLY A 224 -20.34 3.42 -27.85
N LYS A 225 -21.47 4.08 -27.50
CA LYS A 225 -21.51 5.33 -26.73
C LYS A 225 -21.95 5.14 -25.27
N THR A 226 -22.32 3.93 -24.88
CA THR A 226 -22.86 3.65 -23.56
C THR A 226 -21.76 3.10 -22.66
N LEU A 227 -21.62 3.65 -21.46
CA LEU A 227 -20.75 3.08 -20.44
C LEU A 227 -21.34 1.73 -19.99
N ALA A 228 -20.72 0.64 -20.42
CA ALA A 228 -21.15 -0.71 -20.11
C ALA A 228 -20.60 -1.19 -18.76
N ARG A 229 -19.39 -0.76 -18.39
CA ARG A 229 -18.77 -1.10 -17.11
C ARG A 229 -17.87 0.02 -16.62
N GLU A 230 -17.97 0.29 -15.32
CA GLU A 230 -16.99 1.04 -14.55
C GLU A 230 -16.32 0.11 -13.54
N LEU A 231 -14.99 0.16 -13.50
CA LEU A 231 -14.18 -0.45 -12.47
C LEU A 231 -13.39 0.67 -11.79
N LEU A 232 -13.77 1.02 -10.55
CA LEU A 232 -12.96 1.91 -9.72
C LEU A 232 -11.69 1.18 -9.29
N VAL A 233 -10.56 1.86 -9.38
CA VAL A 233 -9.25 1.31 -9.05
C VAL A 233 -8.56 2.23 -8.06
N HIS A 234 -8.09 1.67 -6.96
CA HIS A 234 -7.36 2.42 -5.94
C HIS A 234 -5.87 2.17 -6.11
N MET A 235 -5.21 3.00 -6.92
CA MET A 235 -3.77 2.90 -7.14
C MET A 235 -2.98 4.02 -6.46
N ARG A 236 -1.81 3.67 -5.93
CA ARG A 236 -0.83 4.64 -5.45
C ARG A 236 0.41 4.64 -6.34
N GLY A 237 0.85 5.84 -6.72
CA GLY A 237 1.97 6.01 -7.65
C GLY A 237 3.34 5.83 -7.04
N ASN A 238 4.20 5.17 -7.81
CA ASN A 238 5.63 5.37 -7.76
C ASN A 238 6.03 6.28 -8.92
N GLY A 239 6.82 7.29 -8.64
CA GLY A 239 7.64 7.96 -9.66
C GLY A 239 8.84 8.57 -8.98
#